data_AF-A0A413FUW6-F1
#
_entry.id   AF-A0A413FUW6-F1
#
_cell.length_a   1.000
_cell.length_b   1.000
_cell.length_c   1.000
_cell.angle_alpha   90.00
_cell.angle_beta   90.00
_cell.angle_gamma   90.00
#
_symmetry.space_group_name_H-M   'P 1'
#
loop_
_entity.id
_entity.type
_entity.pdbx_description
1 polymer ?
#
loop_
_entity_poly.entity_id
_entity_poly.type
_entity_poly.pdbx_seq_one_letter_code
_entity_poly.pdbx_strand_id
1 'polypeptide(L)'
;MQECVSEGFAIDGYYRDDKAGLETLAFLEEDNHRWQLVGKGGGCVDGQFERMDDPNILVLKNESGEIYGRVHVAYISRRRDQGLLYLFRDTKVTRFYLVSTGPAFTVESGDVDADS
;
A
#
# COMPACT_ATOMS: atom_id res chain seq x y z
N MET A 1 -33.50 -2.62 -1.30
CA MET A 1 -32.63 -1.60 -1.91
C MET A 1 -31.23 -2.04 -1.58
N GLN A 2 -30.52 -2.67 -2.53
CA GLN A 2 -29.14 -3.11 -2.30
C GLN A 2 -28.28 -1.87 -2.44
N GLU A 3 -27.78 -1.35 -1.32
CA GLU A 3 -26.79 -0.30 -1.33
C GLU A 3 -25.54 -0.88 -1.98
N CYS A 4 -25.35 -0.59 -3.27
CA CYS A 4 -24.10 -0.86 -3.95
C CYS A 4 -23.04 0.08 -3.38
N VAL A 5 -22.55 -0.21 -2.17
CA VAL A 5 -21.22 0.21 -1.76
C VAL A 5 -20.30 -0.41 -2.79
N SER A 6 -19.88 0.42 -3.74
CA SER A 6 -18.84 0.04 -4.67
C SER A 6 -17.58 -0.04 -3.82
N GLU A 7 -17.21 -1.24 -3.37
CA GLU A 7 -16.13 -1.53 -2.39
C GLU A 7 -14.72 -1.12 -2.89
N GLY A 8 -14.62 -0.38 -4.00
CA GLY A 8 -13.39 -0.11 -4.72
C GLY A 8 -12.70 -1.40 -5.16
N PHE A 9 -11.45 -1.29 -5.58
CA PHE A 9 -10.64 -2.48 -5.83
C PHE A 9 -9.93 -2.95 -4.55
N ALA A 10 -9.74 -4.27 -4.41
CA ALA A 10 -8.88 -4.80 -3.35
C ALA A 10 -7.45 -4.34 -3.58
N ILE A 11 -6.74 -3.91 -2.54
CA ILE A 11 -5.37 -3.36 -2.70
C ILE A 11 -4.28 -4.21 -2.05
N ASP A 12 -4.62 -5.25 -1.30
CA ASP A 12 -3.64 -6.10 -0.63
C ASP A 12 -2.57 -6.61 -1.60
N GLY A 13 -1.31 -6.49 -1.17
CA GLY A 13 -0.19 -7.01 -1.93
C GLY A 13 1.04 -6.12 -1.90
N TYR A 14 1.99 -6.48 -2.74
CA TYR A 14 3.27 -5.86 -2.90
C TYR A 14 3.41 -5.34 -4.34
N TYR A 15 3.84 -4.08 -4.45
CA TYR A 15 3.94 -3.33 -5.69
C TYR A 15 5.34 -2.77 -5.88
N ARG A 16 5.80 -2.68 -7.12
CA ARG A 16 7.14 -2.19 -7.47
C ARG A 16 7.07 -1.09 -8.52
N ASP A 17 7.92 -0.08 -8.38
CA ASP A 17 7.97 1.05 -9.31
C ASP A 17 8.66 0.70 -10.64
N ASP A 18 8.31 1.43 -11.70
CA ASP A 18 8.84 1.26 -13.07
C ASP A 18 10.30 1.69 -13.22
N LYS A 19 10.75 2.69 -12.45
CA LYS A 19 12.07 3.31 -12.58
C LYS A 19 13.09 2.49 -11.79
N ALA A 20 13.53 1.42 -12.44
CA ALA A 20 14.55 0.49 -11.96
C ALA A 20 14.16 -0.35 -10.73
N GLY A 21 12.88 -0.37 -10.34
CA GLY A 21 12.36 -1.24 -9.29
C GLY A 21 12.99 -0.99 -7.92
N LEU A 22 13.22 0.28 -7.62
CA LEU A 22 14.00 0.74 -6.47
C LEU A 22 13.10 1.09 -5.28
N GLU A 23 11.82 1.37 -5.55
CA GLU A 23 10.80 1.58 -4.54
C GLU A 23 9.81 0.42 -4.56
N THR A 24 9.48 -0.04 -3.36
CA THR A 24 8.46 -1.04 -3.07
C THR A 24 7.36 -0.38 -2.26
N LEU A 25 6.11 -0.66 -2.58
CA LEU A 25 4.96 -0.28 -1.78
C LEU A 25 4.14 -1.52 -1.46
N ALA A 26 3.77 -1.72 -0.20
CA ALA A 26 2.95 -2.83 0.27
C ALA A 26 1.69 -2.30 0.97
N PHE A 27 0.59 -3.04 0.83
CA PHE A 27 -0.69 -2.77 1.48
C PHE A 27 -1.24 -4.04 2.12
N LEU A 28 -1.91 -3.86 3.24
CA LEU A 28 -2.69 -4.88 3.91
C LEU A 28 -3.91 -4.25 4.59
N GLU A 29 -5.08 -4.48 4.01
CA GLU A 29 -6.37 -3.99 4.51
C GLU A 29 -6.77 -4.70 5.80
N GLU A 30 -6.58 -6.03 5.87
CA GLU A 30 -7.03 -6.85 7.01
C GLU A 30 -6.26 -6.56 8.31
N ASP A 31 -5.00 -6.08 8.24
CA ASP A 31 -4.17 -5.72 9.39
C ASP A 31 -4.25 -4.21 9.65
N ASN A 32 -5.42 -3.75 10.11
CA ASN A 32 -5.63 -2.34 10.50
C ASN A 32 -5.29 -1.31 9.40
N HIS A 33 -5.54 -1.66 8.13
CA HIS A 33 -5.25 -0.80 6.97
C HIS A 33 -3.81 -0.29 6.95
N ARG A 34 -2.84 -1.20 7.00
CA ARG A 34 -1.41 -0.84 7.00
C ARG A 34 -0.82 -0.73 5.61
N TRP A 35 0.12 0.18 5.48
CA TRP A 35 0.96 0.31 4.30
C TRP A 35 2.43 0.44 4.69
N GLN A 36 3.32 0.10 3.75
CA GLN A 36 4.75 0.28 3.91
C GLN A 36 5.39 0.62 2.57
N LEU A 37 6.22 1.67 2.54
CA LEU A 37 7.06 2.01 1.42
C LEU A 37 8.53 1.77 1.79
N VAL A 38 9.22 0.96 0.98
CA VAL A 38 10.67 0.76 1.08
C VAL A 38 11.33 1.43 -0.12
N GLY A 39 12.19 2.41 0.16
CA GLY A 39 12.92 3.16 -0.86
C GLY A 39 14.27 2.54 -1.22
N LYS A 40 14.88 3.07 -2.29
CA LYS A 40 16.18 2.62 -2.84
C LYS A 40 17.29 2.42 -1.80
N GLY A 41 17.34 3.29 -0.80
CA GLY A 41 18.38 3.32 0.23
C GLY A 41 18.14 2.38 1.40
N GLY A 42 17.12 1.51 1.34
CA GLY A 42 16.69 0.69 2.48
C GLY A 42 15.88 1.46 3.52
N GLY A 43 15.61 2.75 3.30
CA GLY A 43 14.72 3.53 4.14
C GLY A 43 13.30 2.98 4.03
N CYS A 44 12.72 2.67 5.18
CA CYS A 44 11.36 2.18 5.32
C CYS A 44 10.49 3.29 5.94
N VAL A 45 9.30 3.49 5.39
CA VAL A 45 8.25 4.31 5.99
C VAL A 45 6.98 3.50 5.98
N ASP A 46 6.34 3.37 7.13
CA ASP A 46 5.07 2.67 7.27
C ASP A 46 4.05 3.52 8.02
N GLY A 47 2.83 3.00 8.06
CA GLY A 47 1.73 3.60 8.79
C GLY A 47 0.40 3.03 8.35
N GLN A 48 -0.64 3.86 8.44
CA GLN A 48 -2.02 3.48 8.18
C GLN A 48 -2.58 4.23 6.99
N PHE A 49 -3.55 3.65 6.30
CA PHE A 49 -4.26 4.31 5.21
C PHE A 49 -5.77 4.30 5.42
N GLU A 50 -6.43 5.25 4.78
CA GLU A 50 -7.89 5.38 4.79
C GLU A 50 -8.40 5.55 3.36
N ARG A 51 -9.52 4.91 3.03
CA ARG A 51 -10.24 5.16 1.77
C ARG A 51 -11.01 6.47 1.87
N MET A 52 -10.99 7.25 0.80
CA MET A 52 -11.78 8.49 0.67
C MET A 52 -13.20 8.18 0.19
N ASP A 53 -14.02 9.22 -0.04
CA ASP A 53 -15.34 9.09 -0.67
C ASP A 53 -15.28 8.31 -1.99
N ASP A 54 -14.22 8.50 -2.78
CA ASP A 54 -13.87 7.58 -3.85
C ASP A 54 -13.08 6.39 -3.27
N PRO A 55 -13.61 5.16 -3.36
CA PRO A 55 -13.02 3.99 -2.73
C PRO A 55 -11.70 3.55 -3.38
N ASN A 56 -11.34 4.10 -4.53
CA ASN A 56 -10.07 3.85 -5.21
C ASN A 56 -9.04 4.95 -4.92
N ILE A 57 -9.38 5.93 -4.08
CA ILE A 57 -8.46 6.96 -3.60
C ILE A 57 -8.17 6.71 -2.12
N LEU A 58 -6.90 6.53 -1.78
CA LEU A 58 -6.43 6.31 -0.42
C LEU A 58 -5.62 7.52 0.07
N VAL A 59 -5.72 7.81 1.36
CA VAL A 59 -4.79 8.70 2.06
C VAL A 59 -3.84 7.84 2.88
N LEU A 60 -2.54 8.03 2.69
CA LEU A 60 -1.51 7.39 3.48
C LEU A 60 -1.10 8.31 4.62
N LYS A 61 -1.17 7.82 5.85
CA LYS A 61 -0.63 8.47 7.04
C LYS A 61 0.58 7.68 7.53
N ASN A 62 1.65 8.38 7.89
CA ASN A 62 2.80 7.73 8.55
C ASN A 62 2.42 7.32 10.00
N GLU A 63 3.34 6.67 10.72
CA GLU A 63 3.15 6.31 12.13
C GLU A 63 2.83 7.51 13.05
N SER A 64 3.29 8.71 12.69
CA SER A 64 2.99 9.95 13.44
C SER A 64 1.59 10.51 13.14
N GLY A 65 0.84 9.91 12.21
CA GLY A 65 -0.49 10.36 11.78
C GLY A 65 -0.47 11.49 10.75
N GLU A 66 0.71 11.92 10.30
CA GLU A 66 0.86 12.94 9.26
C GLU A 66 0.58 12.35 7.88
N ILE A 67 -0.04 13.16 7.01
CA ILE A 67 -0.32 12.73 5.63
C ILE A 67 0.99 12.58 4.87
N TYR A 68 1.33 11.34 4.55
CA TYR A 68 2.49 11.00 3.75
C TYR A 68 2.23 11.21 2.25
N GLY A 69 1.03 10.87 1.80
CA GLY A 69 0.66 10.99 0.39
C GLY A 69 -0.74 10.48 0.09
N ARG A 70 -1.09 10.48 -1.19
CA ARG A 70 -2.36 9.92 -1.68
C ARG A 70 -2.11 8.87 -2.73
N VAL A 71 -2.92 7.82 -2.74
CA VAL A 71 -2.84 6.75 -3.72
C VAL A 71 -4.09 6.75 -4.58
N HIS A 72 -3.93 6.64 -5.88
CA HIS A 72 -5.03 6.38 -6.80
C HIS A 72 -4.85 4.99 -7.41
N VAL A 73 -5.82 4.13 -7.13
CA VAL A 73 -5.88 2.73 -7.59
C VAL A 73 -6.59 2.71 -8.94
N ALA A 74 -5.88 2.31 -10.00
CA ALA A 74 -6.40 2.46 -11.36
C ALA A 74 -6.76 1.14 -12.06
N TYR A 75 -6.09 0.01 -11.74
CA TYR A 75 -6.23 -1.21 -12.56
C TYR A 75 -6.11 -2.53 -11.79
N ILE A 76 -6.61 -2.62 -10.57
CA ILE A 76 -6.58 -3.92 -9.87
C ILE A 76 -7.72 -4.80 -10.41
N SER A 77 -7.36 -5.87 -11.11
CA SER A 77 -8.32 -6.89 -11.56
C SER A 77 -9.09 -7.45 -10.36
N ARG A 78 -10.39 -7.73 -10.51
CA ARG A 78 -11.16 -8.43 -9.44
C ARG A 78 -10.55 -9.80 -9.09
N ARG A 79 -9.82 -10.41 -10.03
CA ARG A 79 -9.10 -11.67 -9.86
C ARG A 79 -7.73 -11.49 -9.17
N ARG A 80 -7.34 -10.25 -8.88
CA ARG A 80 -6.09 -9.82 -8.23
C ARG A 80 -4.80 -10.24 -8.95
N ASP A 81 -4.84 -10.59 -10.24
CA ASP A 81 -3.65 -11.05 -10.99
C ASP A 81 -2.87 -9.92 -11.70
N GLN A 82 -3.50 -8.76 -11.90
CA GLN A 82 -2.89 -7.55 -12.46
C GLN A 82 -3.36 -6.31 -11.69
N GLY A 83 -2.46 -5.35 -11.50
CA GLY A 83 -2.72 -4.14 -10.71
C GLY A 83 -1.77 -2.99 -11.04
N LEU A 84 -2.31 -1.78 -11.05
CA LEU A 84 -1.55 -0.53 -11.17
C LEU A 84 -2.13 0.51 -10.21
N LEU A 85 -1.23 1.20 -9.51
CA LEU A 85 -1.58 2.35 -8.67
C LEU A 85 -0.57 3.49 -8.85
N TYR A 86 -1.00 4.67 -8.42
CA TYR A 86 -0.21 5.90 -8.46
C TYR A 86 -0.11 6.49 -7.06
N LEU A 87 1.11 6.70 -6.58
CA LEU A 87 1.38 7.40 -5.34
C LEU A 87 1.76 8.85 -5.63
N PHE A 88 0.97 9.78 -5.12
CA PHE A 88 1.18 11.21 -5.16
C PHE A 88 1.80 11.68 -3.84
N ARG A 89 3.02 12.24 -3.92
CA ARG A 89 3.76 12.79 -2.77
C ARG A 89 4.35 14.13 -3.18
N ASP A 90 4.09 15.18 -2.40
CA ASP A 90 4.56 16.53 -2.71
C ASP A 90 4.22 16.92 -4.17
N THR A 91 5.22 17.07 -5.03
CA THR A 91 5.12 17.41 -6.46
C THR A 91 5.38 16.22 -7.40
N LYS A 92 5.56 15.02 -6.86
CA LYS A 92 5.93 13.81 -7.61
C LYS A 92 4.81 12.78 -7.63
N VAL A 93 4.68 12.13 -8.78
CA VAL A 93 3.82 10.96 -8.96
C VAL A 93 4.69 9.77 -9.29
N THR A 94 4.55 8.70 -8.50
CA THR A 94 5.28 7.45 -8.69
C THR A 94 4.26 6.37 -9.08
N ARG A 95 4.56 5.64 -10.16
CA ARG A 95 3.69 4.58 -10.69
C ARG A 95 4.20 3.23 -10.20
N PHE A 96 3.31 2.41 -9.66
CA PHE A 96 3.63 1.10 -9.12
C PHE A 96 2.77 0.00 -9.74
N TYR A 97 3.41 -1.12 -10.03
CA TYR A 97 2.78 -2.32 -10.57
C TYR A 97 2.67 -3.39 -9.53
N LEU A 98 1.52 -4.06 -9.47
CA LEU A 98 1.32 -5.23 -8.61
C LEU A 98 2.31 -6.33 -9.03
N VAL A 99 3.05 -6.85 -8.06
CA VAL A 99 3.98 -7.96 -8.26
C VAL A 99 3.47 -9.22 -7.55
N SER A 100 2.82 -9.08 -6.40
CA SER A 100 2.21 -10.21 -5.67
C SER A 100 1.02 -9.76 -4.86
N THR A 101 0.01 -10.62 -4.72
CA THR A 101 -1.16 -10.40 -3.84
C THR A 101 -0.86 -10.73 -2.38
N GLY A 102 0.26 -11.39 -2.11
CA GLY A 102 0.77 -11.53 -0.74
C GLY A 102 1.43 -10.22 -0.32
N PRO A 103 1.05 -9.63 0.82
CA PRO A 103 1.78 -8.49 1.35
C PRO A 103 3.22 -8.91 1.69
N ALA A 104 4.20 -8.12 1.25
CA ALA A 104 5.59 -8.30 1.64
C ALA A 104 6.01 -7.09 2.48
N PHE A 105 5.64 -7.10 3.76
CA PHE A 105 6.22 -6.18 4.73
C PHE A 105 7.60 -6.69 5.13
N THR A 106 8.60 -5.81 5.08
CA THR A 106 9.88 -6.08 5.72
C THR A 106 9.66 -5.96 7.23
N VAL A 107 9.55 -7.09 7.93
CA VAL A 107 9.41 -7.15 9.39
C VAL A 107 10.78 -7.25 10.07
N GLU A 108 11.00 -6.41 11.07
CA GLU A 108 11.82 -6.64 12.28
C GLU A 108 11.28 -5.63 13.31
N SER A 109 10.84 -5.96 14.54
CA SER A 109 11.28 -7.00 15.46
C SER A 109 10.10 -7.53 16.29
N GLY A 110 10.11 -8.84 16.50
CA GLY A 110 9.55 -9.48 17.68
C GLY A 110 10.51 -10.58 18.04
N ASP A 111 11.46 -10.28 18.94
CA ASP A 111 12.23 -11.30 19.62
C ASP A 111 11.25 -12.37 20.12
N VAL A 112 11.39 -13.56 19.56
CA VAL A 112 10.64 -14.73 19.99
C VAL A 112 11.06 -14.97 21.43
N ASP A 113 10.12 -14.83 22.36
CA ASP A 113 10.30 -15.22 23.76
C ASP A 113 11.01 -16.58 23.79
N ALA A 114 12.28 -16.56 24.18
CA ALA A 114 13.04 -17.77 24.46
C ALA A 114 12.63 -18.23 25.87
N ASP A 115 11.51 -18.94 25.94
CA ASP A 115 11.16 -19.70 27.14
C ASP A 115 12.17 -20.85 27.28
N SER A 116 13.01 -20.79 28.30
CA SER A 116 13.81 -21.89 28.84
C SER A 116 13.82 -21.82 30.35
#